data_AF-A0A949INP2-F1
#
_entry.id   AF-A0A949INP2-F1
#
_cell.length_a   1.000
_cell.length_b   1.000
_cell.length_c   1.000
_cell.angle_alpha   90.00
_cell.angle_beta   90.00
_cell.angle_gamma   90.00
#
_symmetry.space_group_name_H-M   'P 1'
#
loop_
_entity.id
_entity.type
_entity.pdbx_description
1 polymer ?
#
loop_
_entity_poly.entity_id
_entity_poly.type
_entity_poly.pdbx_seq_one_letter_code
_entity_poly.pdbx_strand_id
1 'polypeptide(L)'
;MNKSLTALSTVILATHAALAAALAWAACSCPLLLGPTLLAYGLGLRHAVDADHIAAIDNTVRRLMQDGQRPFAVGFFFALGHSTVVLCIALLVALSSTFIARELPAFKEAGATIGMFFSSIFLLLIGAINLIFLRETFLLWRRSLKQGQSAADTDETILSKFENPDSVSFGPLNKMLKPLMHLVDGSKKMFFVGLLFGLGFDTASEVTFLTLTASSAAALMPGATGTASALVPPWAMLILPLAFTAAMTLIDSIDGVLMLSAYGWAFLKPSRKLFYNLAITATSVLIAFAIAAAQIGQYISQNFQNHTPVSALLKSWHFQDWGLYFIAFFAALWLGSLAAAKLSPGKIANLNTLTGPFLNPLLIAALTALLATAPAPAASPADSTKKIKGLSLSQTHYFFGRSVVTLADEGFKMENVGNFKFVLVAHAPDWKISVFRTDEKKFFSESLDEFVSTGLVNNFLIAEKPMDFDKYKPYKSTVPFCKYPVQQIRTDWFTLLTLPLHTYTYRKQLEAIAHAAYRMPTSGGMTIKFRARSNNQDFFAADRKKGLFDETYISTDKISPVEVTAAVFDVPKGFTKAASLREVVSGANVRRDSEDFFFDSPQKNK
;
A
#
# COMPACT_ATOMS: atom_id res chain seq x y z
N MET A 1 -9.90 2.45 4.17
CA MET A 1 -8.73 1.92 3.43
C MET A 1 -8.04 0.79 4.18
N ASN A 2 -7.70 0.98 5.47
CA ASN A 2 -6.94 -0.03 6.22
C ASN A 2 -7.62 -1.40 6.33
N LYS A 3 -8.95 -1.49 6.47
CA LYS A 3 -9.63 -2.77 6.75
C LYS A 3 -9.49 -3.83 5.64
N SER A 4 -9.60 -3.46 4.36
CA SER A 4 -9.59 -4.45 3.28
C SER A 4 -8.19 -4.88 2.85
N LEU A 5 -7.22 -3.95 2.89
CA LEU A 5 -5.81 -4.28 2.69
C LEU A 5 -5.28 -5.12 3.85
N THR A 6 -5.62 -4.76 5.10
CA THR A 6 -5.27 -5.59 6.27
C THR A 6 -5.93 -6.96 6.21
N ALA A 7 -7.17 -7.08 5.74
CA ALA A 7 -7.80 -8.38 5.52
C ALA A 7 -7.02 -9.22 4.49
N LEU A 8 -6.67 -8.65 3.33
CA LEU A 8 -5.87 -9.35 2.32
C LEU A 8 -4.50 -9.79 2.86
N SER A 9 -3.76 -8.88 3.51
CA SER A 9 -2.47 -9.20 4.12
C SER A 9 -2.60 -10.26 5.21
N THR A 10 -3.68 -10.24 5.99
CA THR A 10 -3.94 -11.25 7.03
C THR A 10 -4.18 -12.61 6.40
N VAL A 11 -4.94 -12.69 5.30
CA VAL A 11 -5.16 -13.96 4.58
C VAL A 11 -3.85 -14.50 4.02
N ILE A 12 -3.04 -13.66 3.36
CA ILE A 12 -1.73 -14.10 2.82
C ILE A 12 -0.81 -14.59 3.93
N LEU A 13 -0.71 -13.84 5.04
CA LEU A 13 0.10 -14.24 6.20
C LEU A 13 -0.41 -15.54 6.82
N ALA A 14 -1.72 -15.73 6.94
CA ALA A 14 -2.32 -16.96 7.43
C ALA A 14 -2.00 -18.16 6.52
N THR A 15 -2.06 -17.99 5.19
CA THR A 15 -1.68 -19.04 4.23
C THR A 15 -0.21 -19.43 4.38
N HIS A 16 0.69 -18.47 4.57
CA HIS A 16 2.12 -18.75 4.77
C HIS A 16 2.41 -19.38 6.15
N ALA A 17 1.69 -18.97 7.19
CA ALA A 17 1.78 -19.60 8.50
C ALA A 17 1.30 -21.06 8.46
N ALA A 18 0.23 -21.34 7.72
CA ALA A 18 -0.25 -22.70 7.50
C ALA A 18 0.77 -23.54 6.72
N LEU A 19 1.40 -22.98 5.68
CA LEU A 19 2.48 -23.65 4.95
C LEU A 19 3.70 -23.93 5.85
N ALA A 20 4.11 -22.97 6.68
CA ALA A 20 5.20 -23.15 7.63
C ALA A 20 4.91 -24.26 8.65
N ALA A 21 3.68 -24.32 9.16
CA ALA A 21 3.23 -25.41 10.03
C ALA A 21 3.24 -26.77 9.30
N ALA A 22 2.79 -26.81 8.04
CA ALA A 22 2.82 -28.02 7.21
C ALA A 22 4.26 -28.49 6.92
N LEU A 23 5.19 -27.55 6.69
CA LEU A 23 6.62 -27.84 6.53
C LEU A 23 7.26 -28.36 7.82
N ALA A 24 6.91 -27.79 8.97
CA ALA A 24 7.38 -28.28 10.27
C ALA A 24 6.87 -29.70 10.55
N TRP A 25 5.61 -29.98 10.22
CA TRP A 25 5.06 -31.33 10.27
C TRP A 25 5.80 -32.28 9.30
N ALA A 26 6.02 -31.87 8.04
CA ALA A 26 6.74 -32.66 7.04
C ALA A 26 8.18 -32.95 7.49
N ALA A 27 8.87 -32.00 8.14
CA ALA A 27 10.21 -32.21 8.68
C ALA A 27 10.27 -33.32 9.75
N CYS A 28 9.20 -33.49 10.53
CA CYS A 28 9.13 -34.53 11.56
C CYS A 28 8.61 -35.86 11.03
N SER A 29 7.64 -35.83 10.11
CA SER A 29 6.89 -37.03 9.69
C SER A 29 7.29 -37.57 8.32
N CYS A 30 7.66 -36.71 7.36
CA CYS A 30 8.02 -37.08 5.99
C CYS A 30 9.10 -36.14 5.41
N PRO A 31 10.36 -36.18 5.90
CA PRO A 31 11.40 -35.20 5.52
C PRO A 31 11.67 -35.14 4.02
N LEU A 32 11.40 -36.23 3.30
CA LEU A 32 11.52 -36.32 1.84
C LEU A 32 10.70 -35.26 1.09
N LEU A 33 9.62 -34.75 1.69
CA LEU A 33 8.79 -33.71 1.08
C LEU A 33 9.39 -32.31 1.17
N LEU A 34 10.39 -32.05 2.02
CA LEU A 34 10.93 -30.70 2.20
C LEU A 34 11.50 -30.12 0.90
N GLY A 35 12.35 -30.89 0.21
CA GLY A 35 12.96 -30.47 -1.06
C GLY A 35 11.90 -30.19 -2.15
N PRO A 36 11.03 -31.15 -2.49
CA PRO A 36 9.94 -30.96 -3.45
C PRO A 36 9.00 -29.79 -3.09
N THR A 37 8.71 -29.59 -1.80
CA THR A 37 7.85 -28.47 -1.36
C THR A 37 8.53 -27.11 -1.60
N LEU A 38 9.83 -26.99 -1.31
CA LEU A 38 10.59 -25.77 -1.59
C LEU A 38 10.70 -25.51 -3.10
N LEU A 39 10.89 -26.55 -3.91
CA LEU A 39 10.86 -26.45 -5.37
C LEU A 39 9.49 -26.00 -5.87
N ALA A 40 8.40 -26.58 -5.37
CA ALA A 40 7.04 -26.16 -5.72
C ALA A 40 6.73 -24.71 -5.33
N TYR A 41 7.22 -24.25 -4.18
CA TYR A 41 7.16 -22.84 -3.77
C TYR A 41 7.94 -21.95 -4.74
N GLY A 42 9.17 -22.33 -5.10
CA GLY A 42 9.99 -21.62 -6.09
C GLY A 42 9.34 -21.56 -7.48
N LEU A 43 8.71 -22.65 -7.92
CA LEU A 43 7.92 -22.68 -9.17
C LEU A 43 6.74 -21.70 -9.11
N GLY A 44 6.03 -21.64 -7.99
CA GLY A 44 4.95 -20.67 -7.79
C GLY A 44 5.44 -19.22 -7.85
N LEU A 45 6.59 -18.92 -7.25
CA LEU A 45 7.22 -17.59 -7.33
C LEU A 45 7.61 -17.23 -8.76
N ARG A 46 8.24 -18.17 -9.47
CA ARG A 46 8.66 -17.97 -10.87
C ARG A 46 7.46 -17.73 -11.76
N HIS A 47 6.45 -18.57 -11.67
CA HIS A 47 5.29 -18.53 -12.55
C HIS A 47 4.43 -17.28 -12.33
N ALA A 48 4.31 -16.80 -11.09
CA ALA A 48 3.62 -15.55 -10.80
C ALA A 48 4.26 -14.31 -11.48
N VAL A 49 5.53 -14.42 -11.87
CA VAL A 49 6.25 -13.38 -12.60
C VAL A 49 6.03 -13.48 -14.11
N ASP A 50 5.33 -14.49 -14.61
CA ASP A 50 5.09 -14.64 -16.05
C ASP A 50 4.40 -13.41 -16.64
N ALA A 51 4.81 -13.06 -17.85
CA ALA A 51 4.47 -11.77 -18.45
C ALA A 51 2.95 -11.61 -18.62
N ASP A 52 2.24 -12.70 -18.91
CA ASP A 52 0.80 -12.70 -19.10
C ASP A 52 0.02 -12.50 -17.80
N HIS A 53 0.52 -12.98 -16.65
CA HIS A 53 -0.06 -12.71 -15.34
C HIS A 53 0.07 -11.22 -15.00
N ILE A 54 1.28 -10.68 -15.10
CA ILE A 54 1.56 -9.25 -14.86
C ILE A 54 0.66 -8.39 -15.76
N ALA A 55 0.60 -8.71 -17.06
CA ALA A 55 -0.20 -7.95 -18.01
C ALA A 55 -1.71 -8.03 -17.73
N ALA A 56 -2.23 -9.21 -17.36
CA ALA A 56 -3.64 -9.41 -17.05
C ALA A 56 -4.05 -8.67 -15.77
N ILE A 57 -3.25 -8.78 -14.71
CA ILE A 57 -3.47 -8.11 -13.41
C ILE A 57 -3.41 -6.60 -13.59
N ASP A 58 -2.33 -6.09 -14.19
CA ASP A 58 -2.14 -4.66 -14.42
C ASP A 58 -3.29 -4.05 -15.22
N ASN A 59 -3.58 -4.60 -16.40
CA ASN A 59 -4.61 -4.04 -17.28
C ASN A 59 -6.00 -4.07 -16.63
N THR A 60 -6.27 -5.08 -15.79
CA THR A 60 -7.52 -5.17 -15.03
C THR A 60 -7.57 -4.17 -13.89
N VAL A 61 -6.51 -4.04 -13.09
CA VAL A 61 -6.41 -3.04 -12.02
C VAL A 61 -6.66 -1.65 -12.59
N ARG A 62 -6.00 -1.34 -13.71
CA ARG A 62 -6.16 -0.09 -14.43
C ARG A 62 -7.59 0.16 -14.88
N ARG A 63 -8.21 -0.83 -15.53
CA ARG A 63 -9.61 -0.72 -15.97
C ARG A 63 -10.55 -0.44 -14.79
N LEU A 64 -10.43 -1.20 -13.71
CA LEU A 64 -11.27 -1.04 -12.53
C LEU A 64 -11.04 0.30 -11.82
N MET A 65 -9.82 0.82 -11.83
CA MET A 65 -9.52 2.17 -11.32
C MET A 65 -10.15 3.28 -12.18
N GLN A 66 -10.22 3.08 -13.50
CA GLN A 66 -10.94 3.99 -14.40
C GLN A 66 -12.45 3.99 -14.14
N ASP A 67 -13.01 2.83 -13.74
CA ASP A 67 -14.39 2.72 -13.27
C ASP A 67 -14.59 3.28 -11.83
N GLY A 68 -13.60 3.99 -11.28
CA GLY A 68 -13.63 4.60 -9.95
C GLY A 68 -13.49 3.62 -8.78
N GLN A 69 -13.16 2.35 -9.06
CA GLN A 69 -12.98 1.32 -8.04
C GLN A 69 -11.56 1.33 -7.46
N ARG A 70 -11.37 0.61 -6.35
CA ARG A 70 -10.07 0.39 -5.71
C ARG A 70 -9.75 -1.11 -5.64
N PRO A 71 -9.25 -1.70 -6.73
CA PRO A 71 -9.19 -3.16 -6.93
C PRO A 71 -7.95 -3.82 -6.30
N PHE A 72 -7.75 -3.71 -4.98
CA PHE A 72 -6.56 -4.23 -4.28
C PHE A 72 -6.43 -5.78 -4.28
N ALA A 73 -7.51 -6.51 -4.60
CA ALA A 73 -7.54 -7.97 -4.53
C ALA A 73 -7.53 -8.67 -5.92
N VAL A 74 -7.27 -7.93 -7.01
CA VAL A 74 -7.27 -8.49 -8.37
C VAL A 74 -6.29 -9.65 -8.52
N GLY A 75 -5.02 -9.42 -8.17
CA GLY A 75 -4.00 -10.47 -8.27
C GLY A 75 -4.24 -11.64 -7.33
N PHE A 76 -4.77 -11.39 -6.13
CA PHE A 76 -5.15 -12.45 -5.19
C PHE A 76 -6.19 -13.41 -5.77
N PHE A 77 -7.29 -12.87 -6.33
CA PHE A 77 -8.34 -13.71 -6.92
C PHE A 77 -7.85 -14.40 -8.19
N PHE A 78 -7.04 -13.73 -9.01
CA PHE A 78 -6.39 -14.34 -10.17
C PHE A 78 -5.55 -15.56 -9.78
N ALA A 79 -4.61 -15.39 -8.82
CA ALA A 79 -3.78 -16.48 -8.32
C ALA A 79 -4.59 -17.63 -7.73
N LEU A 80 -5.66 -17.35 -6.98
CA LEU A 80 -6.54 -18.38 -6.44
C LEU A 80 -7.23 -19.19 -7.54
N GLY A 81 -7.72 -18.52 -8.58
CA GLY A 81 -8.34 -19.17 -9.73
C GLY A 81 -7.37 -20.12 -10.43
N HIS A 82 -6.18 -19.61 -10.74
CA HIS A 82 -5.12 -20.37 -11.40
C HIS A 82 -4.67 -21.56 -10.56
N SER A 83 -4.39 -21.32 -9.29
CA SER A 83 -3.94 -22.33 -8.34
C SER A 83 -5.01 -23.40 -8.07
N THR A 84 -6.30 -23.09 -8.28
CA THR A 84 -7.37 -24.10 -8.19
C THR A 84 -7.17 -25.19 -9.25
N VAL A 85 -6.80 -24.82 -10.47
CA VAL A 85 -6.52 -25.79 -11.54
C VAL A 85 -5.30 -26.66 -11.19
N VAL A 86 -4.22 -26.02 -10.71
CA VAL A 86 -3.02 -26.73 -10.24
C VAL A 86 -3.34 -27.71 -9.12
N LEU A 87 -4.13 -27.28 -8.13
CA LEU A 87 -4.57 -28.13 -7.01
C LEU A 87 -5.43 -29.29 -7.48
N CYS A 88 -6.41 -29.04 -8.36
CA CYS A 88 -7.28 -30.09 -8.90
C CYS A 88 -6.49 -31.13 -9.69
N ILE A 89 -5.53 -30.71 -10.51
CA ILE A 89 -4.70 -31.63 -11.29
C ILE A 89 -3.76 -32.42 -10.38
N ALA A 90 -3.09 -31.74 -9.44
CA ALA A 90 -2.23 -32.41 -8.47
C ALA A 90 -3.01 -33.43 -7.62
N LEU A 91 -4.23 -33.10 -7.20
CA LEU A 91 -5.13 -34.03 -6.51
C LEU A 91 -5.54 -35.20 -7.40
N LEU A 92 -5.94 -34.92 -8.65
CA LEU A 92 -6.29 -35.96 -9.62
C LEU A 92 -5.12 -36.93 -9.80
N VAL A 93 -3.89 -36.45 -10.01
CA VAL A 93 -2.72 -37.33 -10.17
C VAL A 93 -2.34 -38.03 -8.88
N ALA A 94 -2.42 -37.38 -7.72
CA ALA A 94 -2.16 -38.02 -6.43
C ALA A 94 -3.14 -39.16 -6.13
N LEU A 95 -4.38 -39.07 -6.62
CA LEU A 95 -5.42 -40.09 -6.49
C LEU A 95 -5.47 -41.07 -7.68
N SER A 96 -4.69 -40.84 -8.73
CA SER A 96 -4.90 -41.49 -10.03
C SER A 96 -4.44 -42.94 -10.12
N SER A 97 -5.23 -43.70 -10.88
CA SER A 97 -4.85 -44.96 -11.48
C SER A 97 -3.85 -44.74 -12.63
N THR A 98 -3.15 -45.79 -13.05
CA THR A 98 -2.17 -45.79 -14.15
C THR A 98 -2.64 -45.18 -15.47
N PHE A 99 -3.95 -44.92 -15.65
CA PHE A 99 -4.54 -44.32 -16.84
C PHE A 99 -4.25 -42.81 -16.97
N ILE A 100 -4.48 -42.00 -15.93
CA ILE A 100 -4.26 -40.53 -16.00
C ILE A 100 -2.78 -40.20 -16.18
N ALA A 101 -1.89 -40.98 -15.56
CA ALA A 101 -0.45 -40.83 -15.75
C ALA A 101 0.00 -41.10 -17.20
N ARG A 102 -0.70 -41.97 -17.94
CA ARG A 102 -0.40 -42.28 -19.36
C ARG A 102 -0.88 -41.19 -20.31
N GLU A 103 -2.06 -40.62 -20.06
CA GLU A 103 -2.66 -39.59 -20.90
C GLU A 103 -2.21 -38.16 -20.54
N LEU A 104 -1.40 -38.02 -19.49
CA LEU A 104 -0.87 -36.73 -19.03
C LEU A 104 -0.22 -35.87 -20.13
N PRO A 105 0.57 -36.44 -21.08
CA PRO A 105 1.13 -35.65 -22.18
C PRO A 105 0.07 -35.05 -23.10
N ALA A 106 -0.99 -35.80 -23.43
CA ALA A 106 -2.08 -35.32 -24.27
C ALA A 106 -2.91 -34.23 -23.57
N PHE A 107 -3.18 -34.40 -22.27
CA PHE A 107 -3.83 -33.35 -21.46
C PHE A 107 -2.97 -32.10 -21.34
N LYS A 108 -1.65 -32.24 -21.25
CA LYS A 108 -0.71 -31.12 -21.23
C LYS A 108 -0.78 -30.31 -22.52
N GLU A 109 -0.73 -30.97 -23.68
CA GLU A 109 -0.77 -30.28 -24.99
C GLU A 109 -2.11 -29.57 -25.24
N ALA A 110 -3.22 -30.26 -24.93
CA ALA A 110 -4.56 -29.68 -25.04
C ALA A 110 -4.74 -28.50 -24.07
N GLY A 111 -4.30 -28.65 -22.82
CA GLY A 111 -4.35 -27.59 -21.81
C GLY A 111 -3.52 -26.38 -22.19
N ALA A 112 -2.28 -26.57 -22.64
CA ALA A 112 -1.41 -25.47 -23.10
C ALA A 112 -2.07 -24.67 -24.24
N THR A 113 -2.69 -25.35 -25.19
CA THR A 113 -3.42 -24.71 -26.31
C THR A 113 -4.62 -23.91 -25.80
N ILE A 114 -5.42 -24.49 -24.91
CA ILE A 114 -6.61 -23.84 -24.36
C ILE A 114 -6.24 -22.63 -23.50
N GLY A 115 -5.25 -22.78 -22.61
CA GLY A 115 -4.76 -21.72 -21.73
C GLY A 115 -4.22 -20.53 -22.53
N MET A 116 -3.37 -20.80 -23.52
CA MET A 116 -2.85 -19.76 -24.42
C MET A 116 -3.98 -19.07 -25.22
N PHE A 117 -4.96 -19.81 -25.73
CA PHE A 117 -6.10 -19.23 -26.44
C PHE A 117 -6.89 -18.25 -25.56
N PHE A 118 -7.26 -18.67 -24.35
CA PHE A 118 -8.01 -17.81 -23.42
C PHE A 118 -7.15 -16.64 -22.89
N SER A 119 -5.87 -16.86 -22.57
CA SER A 119 -4.93 -15.81 -22.13
C SER A 119 -4.72 -14.75 -23.20
N SER A 120 -4.42 -15.17 -24.44
CA SER A 120 -4.23 -14.26 -25.58
C SER A 120 -5.47 -13.43 -25.88
N ILE A 121 -6.65 -14.08 -25.94
CA ILE A 121 -7.92 -13.37 -26.17
C ILE A 121 -8.19 -12.39 -25.03
N PHE A 122 -8.02 -12.79 -23.78
CA PHE A 122 -8.22 -11.91 -22.63
C PHE A 122 -7.32 -10.67 -22.70
N LEU A 123 -6.02 -10.85 -22.96
CA LEU A 123 -5.05 -9.76 -23.06
C LEU A 123 -5.37 -8.79 -24.21
N LEU A 124 -5.77 -9.31 -25.39
CA LEU A 124 -6.21 -8.47 -26.50
C LEU A 124 -7.45 -7.66 -26.14
N LEU A 125 -8.40 -8.27 -25.43
CA LEU A 125 -9.67 -7.65 -25.05
C LEU A 125 -9.47 -6.55 -24.00
N ILE A 126 -8.76 -6.84 -22.91
CA ILE A 126 -8.48 -5.84 -21.87
C ILE A 126 -7.54 -4.73 -22.39
N GLY A 127 -6.56 -5.09 -23.23
CA GLY A 127 -5.68 -4.13 -23.90
C GLY A 127 -6.44 -3.21 -24.85
N ALA A 128 -7.39 -3.73 -25.64
CA ALA A 128 -8.25 -2.92 -26.52
C ALA A 128 -9.15 -1.97 -25.73
N ILE A 129 -9.72 -2.44 -24.61
CA ILE A 129 -10.48 -1.60 -23.68
C ILE A 129 -9.61 -0.44 -23.17
N ASN A 130 -8.41 -0.75 -22.66
CA ASN A 130 -7.50 0.27 -22.12
C ASN A 130 -6.97 1.22 -23.20
N LEU A 131 -6.82 0.75 -24.45
CA LEU A 131 -6.44 1.58 -25.61
C LEU A 131 -7.51 2.61 -25.96
N ILE A 132 -8.78 2.26 -25.85
CA ILE A 132 -9.89 3.21 -26.08
C ILE A 132 -9.83 4.33 -25.05
N PHE A 133 -9.66 3.98 -23.77
CA PHE A 133 -9.50 4.99 -22.71
C PHE A 133 -8.25 5.86 -22.91
N LEU A 134 -7.13 5.26 -23.31
CA LEU A 134 -5.91 5.99 -23.66
C LEU A 134 -6.19 7.02 -24.76
N ARG A 135 -6.86 6.61 -25.84
CA ARG A 135 -7.18 7.47 -26.97
C ARG A 135 -8.04 8.66 -26.55
N GLU A 136 -9.07 8.44 -25.75
CA GLU A 136 -9.98 9.50 -25.32
C GLU A 136 -9.29 10.49 -24.39
N THR A 137 -8.54 9.99 -23.41
CA THR A 137 -7.73 10.80 -22.50
C THR A 137 -6.71 11.64 -23.28
N PHE A 138 -6.10 11.05 -24.31
CA PHE A 138 -5.15 11.75 -25.18
C PHE A 138 -5.81 12.83 -26.03
N LEU A 139 -7.01 12.56 -26.56
CA LEU A 139 -7.77 13.55 -27.34
C LEU A 139 -8.22 14.73 -26.47
N LEU A 140 -8.64 14.48 -25.23
CA LEU A 140 -9.00 15.53 -24.27
C LEU A 140 -7.79 16.39 -23.91
N TRP A 141 -6.65 15.74 -23.61
CA TRP A 141 -5.39 16.43 -23.37
C TRP A 141 -4.99 17.33 -24.55
N ARG A 142 -5.05 16.78 -25.78
CA ARG A 142 -4.70 17.53 -27.00
C ARG A 142 -5.65 18.71 -27.27
N ARG A 143 -6.93 18.60 -26.91
CA ARG A 143 -7.90 19.70 -27.03
C ARG A 143 -7.65 20.80 -26.01
N SER A 144 -7.35 20.43 -24.77
CA SER A 144 -6.99 21.39 -23.71
C SER A 144 -5.74 22.20 -24.08
N LEU A 145 -4.70 21.54 -24.60
CA LEU A 145 -3.50 22.22 -25.08
C LEU A 145 -3.80 23.24 -26.20
N LYS A 146 -4.76 22.95 -27.08
CA LYS A 146 -5.19 23.88 -28.14
C LYS A 146 -6.01 25.04 -27.62
N GLN A 147 -6.71 24.88 -26.49
CA GLN A 147 -7.57 25.90 -25.89
C GLN A 147 -6.86 26.74 -24.83
N GLY A 148 -5.57 26.47 -24.54
CA GLY A 148 -4.81 27.16 -23.51
C GLY A 148 -5.32 26.91 -22.09
N GLN A 149 -6.10 25.84 -21.88
CA GLN A 149 -6.63 25.48 -20.58
C GLN A 149 -5.54 24.93 -19.66
N SER A 150 -5.66 25.18 -18.35
CA SER A 150 -4.72 24.63 -17.38
C SER A 150 -4.85 23.10 -17.32
N ALA A 151 -3.76 22.42 -17.01
CA ALA A 151 -3.77 20.98 -16.75
C ALA A 151 -4.76 20.60 -15.64
N ALA A 152 -4.99 21.50 -14.68
CA ALA A 152 -5.97 21.33 -13.61
C ALA A 152 -7.42 21.30 -14.11
N ASP A 153 -7.80 22.24 -15.00
CA ASP A 153 -9.16 22.33 -15.57
C ASP A 153 -9.48 21.12 -16.47
N THR A 154 -8.44 20.61 -17.14
CA THR A 154 -8.52 19.42 -17.99
C THR A 154 -8.80 18.18 -17.15
N ASP A 155 -8.13 18.06 -16.01
CA ASP A 155 -8.30 16.97 -15.05
C ASP A 155 -9.71 16.96 -14.45
N GLU A 156 -10.26 18.13 -14.10
CA GLU A 156 -11.64 18.24 -13.58
C GLU A 156 -12.68 17.88 -14.66
N THR A 157 -12.43 18.27 -15.91
CA THR A 157 -13.27 17.91 -17.07
C THR A 157 -13.21 16.41 -17.39
N ILE A 158 -12.03 15.80 -17.22
CA ILE A 158 -11.79 14.36 -17.34
C ILE A 158 -12.53 13.63 -16.22
N LEU A 159 -12.35 14.04 -14.96
CA LEU A 159 -12.98 13.42 -13.79
C LEU A 159 -14.51 13.50 -13.84
N SER A 160 -15.08 14.66 -14.21
CA SER A 160 -16.53 14.84 -14.34
C SER A 160 -17.16 14.01 -15.47
N LYS A 161 -16.42 13.75 -16.56
CA LYS A 161 -16.85 12.83 -17.63
C LYS A 161 -16.74 11.36 -17.23
N PHE A 162 -15.77 10.99 -16.41
CA PHE A 162 -15.65 9.63 -15.88
C PHE A 162 -16.63 9.34 -14.73
N GLU A 163 -17.12 10.38 -14.03
CA GLU A 163 -18.14 10.24 -12.98
C GLU A 163 -19.52 9.84 -13.52
N ASN A 164 -19.80 10.13 -14.80
CA ASN A 164 -20.97 9.64 -15.52
C ASN A 164 -20.54 8.68 -16.65
N PRO A 165 -20.54 7.35 -16.43
CA PRO A 165 -20.16 6.38 -17.46
C PRO A 165 -21.05 6.42 -18.73
N ASP A 166 -22.26 6.99 -18.63
CA ASP A 166 -23.14 7.26 -19.78
C ASP A 166 -22.76 8.53 -20.57
N SER A 167 -21.90 9.39 -20.02
CA SER A 167 -21.46 10.66 -20.63
C SER A 167 -20.21 10.51 -21.51
N VAL A 168 -19.49 9.40 -21.38
CA VAL A 168 -18.44 9.04 -22.31
C VAL A 168 -19.12 8.51 -23.57
N SER A 169 -19.19 9.36 -24.59
CA SER A 169 -19.74 9.00 -25.90
C SER A 169 -18.76 8.10 -26.65
N PHE A 170 -18.57 6.88 -26.14
CA PHE A 170 -18.06 5.76 -26.90
C PHE A 170 -19.05 5.57 -28.05
N GLY A 171 -18.60 5.72 -29.30
CA GLY A 171 -19.47 5.58 -30.48
C GLY A 171 -20.10 4.17 -30.63
N PRO A 172 -20.42 3.69 -31.85
CA PRO A 172 -21.01 2.35 -32.04
C PRO A 172 -20.21 1.20 -31.40
N LEU A 173 -18.90 1.38 -31.19
CA LEU A 173 -18.01 0.45 -30.50
C LEU A 173 -18.42 0.16 -29.03
N ASN A 174 -19.12 1.09 -28.38
CA ASN A 174 -19.64 0.92 -27.01
C ASN A 174 -20.58 -0.27 -26.91
N LYS A 175 -21.48 -0.45 -27.88
CA LYS A 175 -22.49 -1.51 -27.86
C LYS A 175 -21.86 -2.89 -28.01
N MET A 176 -20.77 -2.99 -28.76
CA MET A 176 -20.02 -4.24 -28.93
C MET A 176 -19.15 -4.57 -27.71
N LEU A 177 -18.58 -3.55 -27.05
CA LEU A 177 -17.66 -3.75 -25.93
C LEU A 177 -18.34 -3.74 -24.56
N LYS A 178 -19.56 -3.23 -24.41
CA LYS A 178 -20.30 -3.22 -23.14
C LYS A 178 -20.41 -4.60 -22.46
N PRO A 179 -20.80 -5.69 -23.14
CA PRO A 179 -20.83 -7.01 -22.50
C PRO A 179 -19.43 -7.48 -22.06
N LEU A 180 -18.40 -7.13 -22.84
CA LEU A 180 -17.00 -7.42 -22.52
C LEU A 180 -16.49 -6.64 -21.31
N MET A 181 -16.91 -5.38 -21.17
CA MET A 181 -16.59 -4.53 -20.01
C MET A 181 -17.20 -5.08 -18.71
N HIS A 182 -18.30 -5.82 -18.78
CA HIS A 182 -18.92 -6.49 -17.63
C HIS A 182 -18.27 -7.83 -17.27
N LEU A 183 -17.38 -8.39 -18.10
CA LEU A 183 -16.67 -9.64 -17.77
C LEU A 183 -15.69 -9.48 -16.61
N VAL A 184 -15.13 -8.28 -16.41
CA VAL A 184 -14.13 -8.00 -15.37
C VAL A 184 -14.45 -6.71 -14.61
N ASP A 185 -15.71 -6.52 -14.23
CA ASP A 185 -16.18 -5.34 -13.49
C ASP A 185 -15.91 -5.38 -11.96
N GLY A 186 -15.16 -6.38 -11.47
CA GLY A 186 -14.74 -6.43 -10.07
C GLY A 186 -13.66 -7.46 -9.79
N SER A 187 -12.89 -7.25 -8.71
CA SER A 187 -11.74 -8.08 -8.36
C SER A 187 -12.07 -9.58 -8.20
N LYS A 188 -13.29 -9.91 -7.74
CA LYS A 188 -13.71 -11.32 -7.55
C LYS A 188 -13.81 -12.09 -8.87
N LYS A 189 -14.14 -11.42 -9.99
CA LYS A 189 -14.29 -12.06 -11.30
C LYS A 189 -12.94 -12.53 -11.85
N MET A 190 -11.84 -11.97 -11.37
CA MET A 190 -10.49 -12.42 -11.71
C MET A 190 -10.20 -13.85 -11.25
N PHE A 191 -10.99 -14.41 -10.32
CA PHE A 191 -10.95 -15.83 -10.03
C PHE A 191 -11.24 -16.69 -11.26
N PHE A 192 -12.27 -16.35 -12.04
CA PHE A 192 -12.60 -17.12 -13.23
C PHE A 192 -11.58 -16.91 -14.35
N VAL A 193 -11.04 -15.69 -14.47
CA VAL A 193 -9.96 -15.40 -15.42
C VAL A 193 -8.71 -16.23 -15.07
N GLY A 194 -8.31 -16.23 -13.80
CA GLY A 194 -7.19 -17.03 -13.32
C GLY A 194 -7.39 -18.52 -13.55
N LEU A 195 -8.62 -19.03 -13.38
CA LEU A 195 -8.95 -20.43 -13.69
C LEU A 195 -8.69 -20.74 -15.18
N LEU A 196 -9.10 -19.85 -16.09
CA LEU A 196 -8.86 -20.03 -17.53
C LEU A 196 -7.36 -19.98 -17.89
N PHE A 197 -6.58 -19.13 -17.23
CA PHE A 197 -5.12 -19.08 -17.38
C PHE A 197 -4.47 -20.38 -16.84
N GLY A 198 -4.97 -20.89 -15.72
CA GLY A 198 -4.52 -22.15 -15.11
C GLY A 198 -4.73 -23.39 -15.96
N LEU A 199 -5.60 -23.33 -16.98
CA LEU A 199 -5.82 -24.43 -17.92
C LEU A 199 -4.59 -24.74 -18.78
N GLY A 200 -3.61 -23.83 -18.86
CA GLY A 200 -2.35 -23.99 -19.59
C GLY A 200 -1.56 -25.26 -19.24
N PHE A 201 -1.88 -25.94 -18.13
CA PHE A 201 -1.40 -27.26 -17.70
C PHE A 201 0.12 -27.44 -17.54
N ASP A 202 0.94 -26.54 -18.04
CA ASP A 202 2.41 -26.57 -17.92
C ASP A 202 2.84 -26.59 -16.46
N THR A 203 2.36 -25.64 -15.66
CA THR A 203 2.70 -25.57 -14.23
C THR A 203 2.02 -26.62 -13.38
N ALA A 204 0.78 -26.98 -13.72
CA ALA A 204 0.11 -28.11 -13.08
C ALA A 204 0.89 -29.42 -13.31
N SER A 205 1.45 -29.61 -14.51
CA SER A 205 2.28 -30.77 -14.83
C SER A 205 3.60 -30.75 -14.05
N GLU A 206 4.26 -29.60 -13.89
CA GLU A 206 5.51 -29.49 -13.12
C GLU A 206 5.33 -29.83 -11.63
N VAL A 207 4.31 -29.26 -10.99
CA VAL A 207 3.97 -29.56 -9.58
C VAL A 207 3.57 -31.04 -9.43
N THR A 208 2.90 -31.58 -10.43
CA THR A 208 2.53 -32.99 -10.50
C THR A 208 3.76 -33.90 -10.67
N PHE A 209 4.72 -33.55 -11.51
CA PHE A 209 5.95 -34.32 -11.68
C PHE A 209 6.80 -34.32 -10.40
N LEU A 210 6.85 -33.21 -9.68
CA LEU A 210 7.48 -33.16 -8.35
C LEU A 210 6.77 -34.12 -7.37
N THR A 211 5.44 -34.19 -7.42
CA THR A 211 4.64 -35.12 -6.62
C THR A 211 4.97 -36.58 -6.97
N LEU A 212 5.01 -36.92 -8.26
CA LEU A 212 5.35 -38.29 -8.72
C LEU A 212 6.79 -38.67 -8.36
N THR A 213 7.74 -37.73 -8.47
CA THR A 213 9.15 -37.94 -8.12
C THR A 213 9.31 -38.16 -6.61
N ALA A 214 8.59 -37.40 -5.78
CA ALA A 214 8.60 -37.60 -4.33
C ALA A 214 8.02 -38.97 -3.94
N SER A 215 6.95 -39.41 -4.61
CA SER A 215 6.32 -40.73 -4.39
C SER A 215 7.25 -41.88 -4.79
N SER A 216 7.93 -41.79 -5.94
CA SER A 216 8.83 -42.85 -6.42
C SER A 216 10.13 -42.92 -5.62
N ALA A 217 10.67 -41.78 -5.20
CA ALA A 217 11.82 -41.72 -4.30
C ALA A 217 11.52 -42.37 -2.94
N ALA A 218 10.31 -42.19 -2.41
CA ALA A 218 9.87 -42.85 -1.17
C ALA A 218 9.85 -44.38 -1.31
N ALA A 219 9.48 -44.90 -2.48
CA ALA A 219 9.43 -46.34 -2.76
C ALA A 219 10.82 -47.01 -2.93
N LEU A 220 11.87 -46.23 -3.21
CA LEU A 220 13.22 -46.73 -3.52
C LEU A 220 14.19 -46.75 -2.32
N MET A 221 13.79 -46.26 -1.15
CA MET A 221 14.65 -46.17 0.04
C MET A 221 14.76 -47.52 0.80
N PRO A 222 15.95 -48.15 0.89
CA PRO A 222 16.13 -49.41 1.61
C PRO A 222 16.18 -49.17 3.12
N GLY A 223 15.35 -49.89 3.89
CA GLY A 223 15.23 -49.71 5.35
C GLY A 223 13.83 -49.30 5.83
N ALA A 224 12.89 -49.13 4.90
CA ALA A 224 11.44 -49.10 5.16
C ALA A 224 10.96 -50.48 5.67
N THR A 225 11.35 -50.86 6.87
CA THR A 225 10.95 -52.11 7.51
C THR A 225 9.46 -52.08 7.81
N GLY A 226 8.65 -52.71 6.96
CA GLY A 226 7.46 -53.47 7.35
C GLY A 226 6.30 -52.74 8.05
N THR A 227 6.35 -51.43 8.28
CA THR A 227 5.18 -50.64 8.67
C THR A 227 4.66 -49.90 7.45
N ALA A 228 3.34 -49.73 7.35
CA ALA A 228 2.64 -49.00 6.28
C ALA A 228 3.01 -47.48 6.20
N SER A 229 4.14 -47.09 6.78
CA SER A 229 4.64 -45.74 7.04
C SER A 229 5.67 -45.26 6.00
N ALA A 230 6.07 -46.10 5.04
CA ALA A 230 7.07 -45.76 4.02
C ALA A 230 6.52 -45.20 2.71
N LEU A 231 5.19 -45.21 2.53
CA LEU A 231 4.53 -44.46 1.47
C LEU A 231 4.16 -43.08 2.03
N VAL A 232 4.60 -42.02 1.35
CA VAL A 232 4.08 -40.69 1.61
C VAL A 232 2.57 -40.73 1.40
N PRO A 233 1.74 -40.36 2.40
CA PRO A 233 0.30 -40.39 2.25
C PRO A 233 -0.14 -39.50 1.08
N PRO A 234 -1.13 -39.90 0.26
CA PRO A 234 -1.60 -39.07 -0.86
C PRO A 234 -2.04 -37.65 -0.44
N TRP A 235 -2.58 -37.51 0.78
CA TRP A 235 -2.95 -36.21 1.33
C TRP A 235 -1.73 -35.34 1.68
N ALA A 236 -0.59 -35.94 2.05
CA ALA A 236 0.64 -35.22 2.38
C ALA A 236 1.25 -34.58 1.13
N MET A 237 1.01 -35.15 -0.05
CA MET A 237 1.42 -34.59 -1.33
C MET A 237 0.72 -33.26 -1.67
N LEU A 238 -0.43 -32.97 -1.05
CA LEU A 238 -1.13 -31.69 -1.24
C LEU A 238 -0.33 -30.49 -0.71
N ILE A 239 0.71 -30.72 0.10
CA ILE A 239 1.61 -29.65 0.52
C ILE A 239 2.32 -28.97 -0.67
N LEU A 240 2.60 -29.69 -1.77
CA LEU A 240 3.23 -29.14 -2.97
C LEU A 240 2.34 -28.11 -3.69
N PRO A 241 1.11 -28.44 -4.14
CA PRO A 241 0.23 -27.45 -4.76
C PRO A 241 -0.18 -26.33 -3.78
N LEU A 242 -0.24 -26.59 -2.47
CA LEU A 242 -0.46 -25.54 -1.47
C LEU A 242 0.74 -24.59 -1.36
N ALA A 243 1.97 -25.10 -1.42
CA ALA A 243 3.18 -24.27 -1.44
C ALA A 243 3.25 -23.41 -2.70
N PHE A 244 2.94 -23.99 -3.86
CA PHE A 244 2.78 -23.24 -5.12
C PHE A 244 1.73 -22.14 -4.98
N THR A 245 0.55 -22.45 -4.43
CA THR A 245 -0.55 -21.50 -4.22
C THR A 245 -0.13 -20.36 -3.28
N ALA A 246 0.59 -20.66 -2.19
CA ALA A 246 1.07 -19.65 -1.25
C ALA A 246 2.03 -18.66 -1.93
N ALA A 247 3.00 -19.18 -2.69
CA ALA A 247 3.94 -18.36 -3.44
C ALA A 247 3.24 -17.49 -4.51
N MET A 248 2.36 -18.09 -5.31
CA MET A 248 1.68 -17.39 -6.39
C MET A 248 0.74 -16.30 -5.86
N THR A 249 -0.07 -16.61 -4.85
CA THR A 249 -0.97 -15.63 -4.23
C THR A 249 -0.22 -14.48 -3.56
N LEU A 250 1.01 -14.69 -3.09
CA LEU A 250 1.86 -13.62 -2.58
C LEU A 250 2.28 -12.65 -3.69
N ILE A 251 2.90 -13.17 -4.75
CA ILE A 251 3.49 -12.36 -5.82
C ILE A 251 2.41 -11.64 -6.65
N ASP A 252 1.36 -12.34 -7.07
CA ASP A 252 0.28 -11.71 -7.84
C ASP A 252 -0.47 -10.65 -7.00
N SER A 253 -0.62 -10.88 -5.69
CA SER A 253 -1.18 -9.85 -4.79
C SER A 253 -0.26 -8.64 -4.65
N ILE A 254 1.06 -8.86 -4.58
CA ILE A 254 2.05 -7.78 -4.60
C ILE A 254 1.90 -6.99 -5.89
N ASP A 255 1.83 -7.65 -7.05
CA ASP A 255 1.65 -6.99 -8.35
C ASP A 255 0.37 -6.12 -8.37
N GLY A 256 -0.77 -6.69 -7.99
CA GLY A 256 -2.03 -5.94 -7.94
C GLY A 256 -2.00 -4.72 -7.00
N VAL A 257 -1.36 -4.86 -5.84
CA VAL A 257 -1.20 -3.75 -4.87
C VAL A 257 -0.19 -2.71 -5.37
N LEU A 258 0.91 -3.14 -5.98
CA LEU A 258 1.92 -2.26 -6.57
C LEU A 258 1.31 -1.46 -7.72
N MET A 259 0.56 -2.09 -8.62
CA MET A 259 -0.12 -1.41 -9.71
C MET A 259 -1.15 -0.42 -9.17
N LEU A 260 -1.99 -0.82 -8.22
CA LEU A 260 -2.94 0.09 -7.56
C LEU A 260 -2.23 1.30 -6.92
N SER A 261 -1.07 1.08 -6.29
CA SER A 261 -0.29 2.12 -5.63
C SER A 261 0.38 3.05 -6.64
N ALA A 262 0.97 2.50 -7.70
CA ALA A 262 1.61 3.25 -8.79
C ALA A 262 0.60 4.14 -9.51
N TYR A 263 -0.61 3.62 -9.76
CA TYR A 263 -1.71 4.40 -10.31
C TYR A 263 -2.28 5.40 -9.30
N GLY A 264 -2.46 5.00 -8.04
CA GLY A 264 -2.96 5.86 -6.96
C GLY A 264 -2.08 7.08 -6.72
N TRP A 265 -0.76 6.90 -6.81
CA TRP A 265 0.24 7.97 -6.69
C TRP A 265 0.13 9.02 -7.82
N ALA A 266 -0.21 8.59 -9.04
CA ALA A 266 -0.41 9.51 -10.17
C ALA A 266 -1.56 10.51 -9.92
N PHE A 267 -2.46 10.26 -8.96
CA PHE A 267 -3.55 11.16 -8.60
C PHE A 267 -3.13 12.34 -7.69
N LEU A 268 -1.89 12.40 -7.20
CA LEU A 268 -1.45 13.36 -6.16
C LEU A 268 -0.80 14.67 -6.70
N LYS A 269 -0.59 14.86 -8.01
CA LYS A 269 -0.01 16.11 -8.60
C LYS A 269 -0.76 16.63 -9.85
N PRO A 270 -1.54 17.72 -9.77
CA PRO A 270 -2.43 18.18 -10.86
C PRO A 270 -1.75 18.55 -12.19
N SER A 271 -0.51 19.06 -12.20
CA SER A 271 0.11 19.63 -13.41
C SER A 271 0.84 18.64 -14.32
N ARG A 272 1.07 17.39 -13.87
CA ARG A 272 1.72 16.32 -14.67
C ARG A 272 0.92 15.00 -14.70
N LYS A 273 -0.13 14.91 -13.90
CA LYS A 273 -0.99 13.73 -13.74
C LYS A 273 -1.51 13.16 -15.05
N LEU A 274 -1.94 14.02 -15.97
CA LEU A 274 -2.48 13.59 -17.26
C LEU A 274 -1.43 12.90 -18.16
N PHE A 275 -0.22 13.45 -18.23
CA PHE A 275 0.88 12.85 -19.02
C PHE A 275 1.35 11.53 -18.41
N TYR A 276 1.48 11.47 -17.08
CA TYR A 276 1.83 10.23 -16.37
C TYR A 276 0.79 9.13 -16.55
N ASN A 277 -0.49 9.47 -16.39
CA ASN A 277 -1.59 8.53 -16.59
C ASN A 277 -1.62 8.02 -18.03
N LEU A 278 -1.38 8.89 -19.01
CA LEU A 278 -1.25 8.54 -20.42
C LEU A 278 -0.06 7.61 -20.68
N ALA A 279 1.12 7.94 -20.18
CA ALA A 279 2.34 7.16 -20.38
C ALA A 279 2.20 5.75 -19.80
N ILE A 280 1.78 5.62 -18.54
CA ILE A 280 1.62 4.30 -17.90
C ILE A 280 0.51 3.50 -18.59
N THR A 281 -0.59 4.15 -19.02
CA THR A 281 -1.63 3.45 -19.81
C THR A 281 -1.11 2.97 -21.15
N ALA A 282 -0.32 3.78 -21.84
CA ALA A 282 0.26 3.39 -23.12
C ALA A 282 1.19 2.20 -22.94
N THR A 283 2.04 2.21 -21.90
CA THR A 283 2.92 1.09 -21.58
C THR A 283 2.13 -0.19 -21.28
N SER A 284 1.11 -0.12 -20.42
CA SER A 284 0.26 -1.26 -20.06
C SER A 284 -0.44 -1.90 -21.27
N VAL A 285 -0.97 -1.04 -22.16
CA VAL A 285 -1.60 -1.44 -23.43
C VAL A 285 -0.59 -2.10 -24.38
N LEU A 286 0.59 -1.48 -24.54
CA LEU A 286 1.65 -2.01 -25.41
C LEU A 286 2.12 -3.40 -24.94
N ILE A 287 2.29 -3.57 -23.62
CA ILE A 287 2.70 -4.84 -23.03
C ILE A 287 1.65 -5.92 -23.26
N ALA A 288 0.36 -5.63 -23.02
CA ALA A 288 -0.72 -6.59 -23.27
C ALA A 288 -0.77 -7.05 -24.73
N PHE A 289 -0.69 -6.13 -25.70
CA PHE A 289 -0.67 -6.48 -27.11
C PHE A 289 0.59 -7.23 -27.53
N ALA A 290 1.76 -6.85 -27.01
CA ALA A 290 3.03 -7.52 -27.31
C ALA A 290 3.03 -8.98 -26.82
N ILE A 291 2.55 -9.21 -25.59
CA ILE A 291 2.46 -10.54 -25.00
C ILE A 291 1.44 -11.41 -25.74
N ALA A 292 0.26 -10.88 -26.05
CA ALA A 292 -0.74 -11.61 -26.82
C ALA A 292 -0.23 -11.96 -28.24
N ALA A 293 0.43 -11.01 -28.92
CA ALA A 293 1.02 -11.25 -30.23
C ALA A 293 2.13 -12.30 -30.18
N ALA A 294 2.96 -12.29 -29.13
CA ALA A 294 4.02 -13.27 -28.93
C ALA A 294 3.45 -14.68 -28.65
N GLN A 295 2.44 -14.81 -27.80
CA GLN A 295 1.76 -16.08 -27.53
C GLN A 295 1.16 -16.68 -28.82
N ILE A 296 0.42 -15.88 -29.59
CA ILE A 296 -0.15 -16.29 -30.88
C ILE A 296 0.96 -16.68 -31.87
N GLY A 297 2.03 -15.88 -31.94
CA GLY A 297 3.17 -16.13 -32.81
C GLY A 297 3.89 -17.44 -32.49
N GLN A 298 4.04 -17.79 -31.21
CA GLN A 298 4.63 -19.05 -30.78
C GLN A 298 3.75 -20.24 -31.15
N TYR A 299 2.44 -20.15 -30.92
CA TYR A 299 1.50 -21.20 -31.33
C TYR A 299 1.54 -21.44 -32.84
N ILE A 300 1.50 -20.37 -33.65
CA ILE A 300 1.61 -20.48 -35.10
C ILE A 300 2.95 -21.12 -35.49
N SER A 301 4.05 -20.72 -34.84
CA SER A 301 5.39 -21.24 -35.14
C SER A 301 5.56 -22.72 -34.78
N GLN A 302 4.89 -23.19 -33.73
CA GLN A 302 4.90 -24.59 -33.27
C GLN A 302 4.04 -25.48 -34.18
N ASN A 303 2.88 -24.99 -34.62
CA ASN A 303 1.90 -25.81 -35.35
C ASN A 303 1.98 -25.68 -36.88
N PHE A 304 2.49 -24.56 -37.39
CA PHE A 304 2.75 -24.39 -38.83
C PHE A 304 4.26 -24.51 -39.07
N GLN A 305 4.67 -25.53 -39.84
CA GLN A 305 6.05 -25.82 -40.22
C GLN A 305 6.64 -24.79 -41.21
N ASN A 306 6.40 -23.50 -40.99
CA ASN A 306 6.98 -22.45 -41.81
C ASN A 306 8.43 -22.25 -41.39
N HIS A 307 9.39 -22.57 -42.26
CA HIS A 307 10.82 -22.33 -42.06
C HIS A 307 11.21 -20.90 -42.48
N THR A 308 10.56 -19.89 -41.91
CA THR A 308 10.94 -18.50 -42.15
C THR A 308 11.96 -18.03 -41.10
N PRO A 309 12.82 -17.04 -41.41
CA PRO A 309 13.70 -16.45 -40.40
C PRO A 309 12.93 -15.91 -39.18
N VAL A 310 11.69 -15.47 -39.40
CA VAL A 310 10.76 -15.01 -38.35
C VAL A 310 10.33 -16.15 -37.44
N SER A 311 9.96 -17.32 -37.98
CA SER A 311 9.58 -18.46 -37.14
C SER A 311 10.77 -19.02 -36.35
N ALA A 312 11.98 -18.98 -36.92
CA ALA A 312 13.21 -19.34 -36.23
C ALA A 312 13.53 -18.37 -35.06
N LEU A 313 13.33 -17.07 -35.27
CA LEU A 313 13.42 -16.04 -34.21
C LEU A 313 12.35 -16.25 -33.12
N LEU A 314 11.11 -16.52 -33.49
CA LEU A 314 10.03 -16.78 -32.52
C LEU A 314 10.27 -18.08 -31.72
N LYS A 315 10.91 -19.09 -32.31
CA LYS A 315 11.28 -20.35 -31.64
C LYS A 315 12.45 -20.19 -30.67
N SER A 316 13.37 -19.26 -30.92
CA SER A 316 14.51 -19.01 -30.03
C SER A 316 14.16 -18.17 -28.80
N TRP A 317 12.93 -17.65 -28.72
CA TRP A 317 12.47 -16.80 -27.64
C TRP A 317 11.76 -17.62 -26.57
N HIS A 318 12.42 -17.86 -25.43
CA HIS A 318 11.83 -18.53 -24.27
C HIS A 318 10.91 -17.57 -23.50
N PHE A 319 9.59 -17.72 -23.67
CA PHE A 319 8.58 -16.80 -23.13
C PHE A 319 8.54 -16.76 -21.60
N GLN A 320 8.89 -17.87 -20.95
CA GLN A 320 8.95 -18.00 -19.50
C GLN A 320 9.99 -17.05 -18.86
N ASP A 321 10.91 -16.49 -19.63
CA ASP A 321 11.92 -15.54 -19.13
C ASP A 321 11.48 -14.08 -19.32
N TRP A 322 10.41 -13.82 -20.08
CA TRP A 322 9.96 -12.47 -20.42
C TRP A 322 9.48 -11.69 -19.21
N GLY A 323 8.83 -12.37 -18.27
CA GLY A 323 8.45 -11.80 -17.00
C GLY A 323 9.63 -11.16 -16.26
N LEU A 324 10.73 -11.91 -16.15
CA LEU A 324 11.97 -11.43 -15.54
C LEU A 324 12.62 -10.30 -16.35
N TYR A 325 12.60 -10.37 -17.69
CA TYR A 325 13.09 -9.28 -18.53
C TYR A 325 12.24 -8.01 -18.38
N PHE A 326 10.92 -8.11 -18.23
CA PHE A 326 10.06 -6.96 -17.96
C PHE A 326 10.34 -6.37 -16.59
N ILE A 327 10.42 -7.19 -15.53
CA ILE A 327 10.81 -6.72 -14.20
C ILE A 327 12.19 -6.06 -14.24
N ALA A 328 13.17 -6.67 -14.90
CA ALA A 328 14.51 -6.13 -15.05
C ALA A 328 14.52 -4.83 -15.86
N PHE A 329 13.72 -4.72 -16.92
CA PHE A 329 13.57 -3.51 -17.72
C PHE A 329 12.97 -2.37 -16.91
N PHE A 330 11.88 -2.62 -16.17
CA PHE A 330 11.30 -1.62 -15.28
C PHE A 330 12.25 -1.24 -14.14
N ALA A 331 12.95 -2.22 -13.55
CA ALA A 331 13.97 -1.98 -12.54
C ALA A 331 15.17 -1.21 -13.12
N ALA A 332 15.56 -1.44 -14.38
CA ALA A 332 16.64 -0.72 -15.05
C ALA A 332 16.23 0.71 -15.44
N LEU A 333 15.00 0.92 -15.93
CA LEU A 333 14.43 2.25 -16.13
C LEU A 333 14.38 3.02 -14.80
N TRP A 334 14.02 2.33 -13.72
CA TRP A 334 13.98 2.85 -12.37
C TRP A 334 15.38 3.25 -11.89
N LEU A 335 16.34 2.32 -11.87
CA LEU A 335 17.74 2.56 -11.49
C LEU A 335 18.41 3.61 -12.40
N GLY A 336 18.12 3.58 -13.70
CA GLY A 336 18.62 4.53 -14.69
C GLY A 336 18.13 5.94 -14.42
N SER A 337 16.86 6.12 -14.03
CA SER A 337 16.36 7.42 -13.61
C SER A 337 17.02 7.91 -12.30
N LEU A 338 17.29 7.01 -11.35
CA LEU A 338 18.01 7.33 -10.11
C LEU A 338 19.46 7.72 -10.38
N ALA A 339 20.14 7.03 -11.30
CA ALA A 339 21.51 7.34 -11.73
C ALA A 339 21.59 8.67 -12.51
N ALA A 340 20.63 8.91 -13.42
CA ALA A 340 20.51 10.17 -14.15
C ALA A 340 20.29 11.36 -13.21
N ALA A 341 19.48 11.18 -12.16
CA ALA A 341 19.27 12.20 -11.14
C ALA A 341 20.54 12.49 -10.31
N LYS A 342 21.47 11.53 -10.20
CA LYS A 342 22.73 11.68 -9.47
C LYS A 342 23.84 12.34 -10.30
N LEU A 343 23.78 12.25 -11.65
CA LEU A 343 24.82 12.72 -12.57
C LEU A 343 24.63 14.15 -13.08
N SER A 344 23.49 14.81 -12.85
CA SER A 344 23.26 16.20 -13.28
C SER A 344 22.78 17.12 -12.13
N PRO A 345 23.68 17.65 -11.28
CA PRO A 345 23.31 18.41 -10.08
C PRO A 345 22.69 19.80 -10.32
N GLY A 346 22.35 20.20 -11.55
CA GLY A 346 21.93 21.58 -11.82
C GLY A 346 20.93 21.84 -12.97
N LYS A 347 20.56 20.84 -13.79
CA LYS A 347 19.65 21.09 -14.93
C LYS A 347 18.60 20.00 -15.22
N ILE A 348 18.48 18.97 -14.39
CA ILE A 348 17.42 17.96 -14.53
C ILE A 348 16.72 17.79 -13.19
N ALA A 349 15.97 18.81 -12.78
CA ALA A 349 15.21 18.82 -11.52
C ALA A 349 13.96 17.91 -11.55
N ASN A 350 13.76 17.05 -12.56
CA ASN A 350 12.43 16.50 -12.84
C ASN A 350 12.37 15.13 -13.54
N LEU A 351 13.27 14.20 -13.23
CA LEU A 351 13.14 12.80 -13.71
C LEU A 351 12.87 11.74 -12.62
N ASN A 352 13.00 12.06 -11.32
CA ASN A 352 12.71 11.11 -10.23
C ASN A 352 11.20 10.95 -9.93
N THR A 353 10.33 11.59 -10.69
CA THR A 353 8.87 11.38 -10.66
C THR A 353 8.44 10.04 -11.31
N LEU A 354 9.37 9.15 -11.66
CA LEU A 354 9.07 7.83 -12.24
C LEU A 354 9.30 6.66 -11.26
N THR A 355 9.80 6.90 -10.05
CA THR A 355 10.41 5.84 -9.23
C THR A 355 9.87 5.65 -7.82
N GLY A 356 8.84 6.40 -7.42
CA GLY A 356 8.37 6.43 -6.03
C GLY A 356 7.76 5.16 -5.41
N PRO A 357 7.00 4.27 -6.09
CA PRO A 357 6.07 3.41 -5.34
C PRO A 357 6.47 1.93 -5.19
N PHE A 358 7.60 1.47 -5.73
CA PHE A 358 7.82 0.02 -5.87
C PHE A 358 8.20 -0.74 -4.58
N LEU A 359 8.46 -0.07 -3.45
CA LEU A 359 8.97 -0.75 -2.25
C LEU A 359 8.49 -0.14 -0.92
N ASN A 360 7.27 -0.48 -0.46
CA ASN A 360 6.93 -0.91 0.92
C ASN A 360 5.44 -0.76 1.27
N PRO A 361 4.72 -1.87 1.55
CA PRO A 361 4.76 -2.52 2.87
C PRO A 361 5.02 -4.04 2.84
N LEU A 362 5.05 -4.66 1.66
CA LEU A 362 5.15 -6.12 1.48
C LEU A 362 6.58 -6.64 1.66
N LEU A 363 7.60 -5.84 1.32
CA LEU A 363 8.99 -6.20 1.56
C LEU A 363 9.36 -6.11 3.05
N ILE A 364 8.84 -5.12 3.77
CA ILE A 364 8.91 -5.08 5.24
C ILE A 364 8.19 -6.29 5.83
N ALA A 365 6.95 -6.62 5.44
CA ALA A 365 6.26 -7.78 5.99
C ALA A 365 7.01 -9.12 5.76
N ALA A 366 7.58 -9.31 4.57
CA ALA A 366 8.39 -10.49 4.24
C ALA A 366 9.72 -10.54 5.00
N LEU A 367 10.40 -9.39 5.19
CA LEU A 367 11.62 -9.31 6.01
C LEU A 367 11.33 -9.41 7.51
N THR A 368 10.19 -8.93 8.00
CA THR A 368 9.83 -8.97 9.43
C THR A 368 9.47 -10.40 9.87
N ALA A 369 8.94 -11.22 8.95
CA ALA A 369 8.70 -12.65 9.17
C ALA A 369 9.99 -13.49 9.20
N LEU A 370 11.06 -13.03 8.52
CA LEU A 370 12.34 -13.75 8.43
C LEU A 370 13.32 -13.41 9.58
N LEU A 371 13.11 -12.30 10.29
CA LEU A 371 14.02 -11.76 11.32
C LEU A 371 13.57 -11.97 12.77
N ALA A 372 12.46 -12.67 13.00
CA ALA A 372 11.93 -12.91 14.35
C ALA A 372 12.62 -14.08 15.09
N THR A 373 13.95 -14.05 15.24
CA THR A 373 14.70 -14.90 16.19
C THR A 373 15.95 -14.20 16.73
N ALA A 374 15.80 -13.20 17.61
CA ALA A 374 16.85 -12.81 18.58
C ALA A 374 16.30 -11.85 19.66
N PRO A 375 16.74 -11.96 20.94
CA PRO A 375 16.26 -11.10 22.03
C PRO A 375 17.05 -9.78 22.13
N ALA A 376 16.37 -8.70 22.54
CA ALA A 376 16.92 -7.35 22.68
C ALA A 376 17.61 -7.12 24.05
N PRO A 377 18.68 -6.29 24.14
CA PRO A 377 19.32 -5.96 25.42
C PRO A 377 18.68 -4.74 26.11
N ALA A 378 18.73 -4.75 27.44
CA ALA A 378 18.15 -3.78 28.35
C ALA A 378 18.91 -2.44 28.41
N ALA A 379 18.18 -1.35 28.68
CA ALA A 379 18.73 -0.02 28.95
C ALA A 379 18.75 0.29 30.47
N SER A 380 19.79 1.00 30.94
CA SER A 380 20.02 1.40 32.33
C SER A 380 19.87 2.94 32.52
N PRO A 381 19.57 3.46 33.73
CA PRO A 381 18.94 4.78 33.93
C PRO A 381 19.91 5.89 34.42
N ALA A 382 19.49 7.17 34.29
CA ALA A 382 20.16 8.30 34.96
C ALA A 382 19.16 9.42 35.37
N ASP A 383 18.91 9.47 36.69
CA ASP A 383 18.78 10.57 37.66
C ASP A 383 18.03 11.91 37.38
N SER A 384 16.97 12.17 38.19
CA SER A 384 16.68 13.43 38.92
C SER A 384 15.37 13.32 39.73
N THR A 385 15.39 13.64 41.01
CA THR A 385 14.50 13.10 42.08
C THR A 385 13.40 14.06 42.59
N LYS A 386 13.01 15.11 41.85
CA LYS A 386 11.85 15.96 42.20
C LYS A 386 10.64 15.55 41.36
N LYS A 387 9.60 15.00 42.00
CA LYS A 387 8.33 14.64 41.34
C LYS A 387 7.37 15.83 41.29
N ILE A 388 6.95 16.20 40.09
CA ILE A 388 6.04 17.29 39.79
C ILE A 388 4.68 16.68 39.44
N LYS A 389 3.60 17.23 40.01
CA LYS A 389 2.24 16.81 39.68
C LYS A 389 1.84 17.37 38.32
N GLY A 390 1.24 16.53 37.49
CA GLY A 390 0.77 16.90 36.16
C GLY A 390 -0.45 16.10 35.73
N LEU A 391 -0.92 16.37 34.52
CA LEU A 391 -2.00 15.65 33.86
C LEU A 391 -1.50 15.00 32.59
N SER A 392 -1.84 13.72 32.39
CA SER A 392 -1.66 13.01 31.14
C SER A 392 -2.98 12.90 30.40
N LEU A 393 -2.98 13.31 29.13
CA LEU A 393 -4.10 13.27 28.21
C LEU A 393 -3.77 12.30 27.07
N SER A 394 -4.59 11.26 26.89
CA SER A 394 -4.54 10.41 25.69
C SER A 394 -5.43 11.03 24.63
N GLN A 395 -4.83 11.58 23.57
CA GLN A 395 -5.55 12.30 22.52
C GLN A 395 -5.38 11.60 21.16
N THR A 396 -6.42 11.65 20.34
CA THR A 396 -6.38 11.22 18.95
C THR A 396 -6.62 12.42 18.06
N HIS A 397 -5.61 12.78 17.27
CA HIS A 397 -5.66 13.84 16.27
C HIS A 397 -5.90 13.25 14.89
N TYR A 398 -6.71 13.91 14.06
CA TYR A 398 -7.06 13.39 12.73
C TYR A 398 -5.84 13.19 11.82
N PHE A 399 -4.83 14.05 11.94
CA PHE A 399 -3.61 14.00 11.12
C PHE A 399 -2.47 13.22 11.80
N PHE A 400 -2.15 13.56 13.06
CA PHE A 400 -1.01 12.96 13.77
C PHE A 400 -1.34 11.59 14.37
N GLY A 401 -2.61 11.19 14.39
CA GLY A 401 -3.06 9.97 15.05
C GLY A 401 -2.98 10.11 16.58
N ARG A 402 -2.70 8.98 17.25
CA ARG A 402 -2.71 8.91 18.71
C ARG A 402 -1.45 9.54 19.32
N SER A 403 -1.64 10.46 20.24
CA SER A 403 -0.59 11.14 21.00
C SER A 403 -0.91 11.16 22.49
N VAL A 404 0.12 11.09 23.32
CA VAL A 404 0.01 11.22 24.77
C VAL A 404 0.63 12.56 25.15
N VAL A 405 -0.18 13.46 25.70
CA VAL A 405 0.27 14.78 26.14
C VAL A 405 0.35 14.81 27.65
N THR A 406 1.50 15.19 28.19
CA THR A 406 1.72 15.40 29.62
C THR A 406 1.91 16.89 29.88
N LEU A 407 1.03 17.45 30.70
CA LEU A 407 1.07 18.82 31.19
C LEU A 407 1.56 18.83 32.63
N ALA A 408 2.54 19.67 32.95
CA ALA A 408 2.94 19.98 34.31
C ALA A 408 3.18 21.49 34.46
N ASP A 409 3.30 21.99 35.68
CA ASP A 409 3.60 23.41 35.92
C ASP A 409 4.91 23.86 35.26
N GLU A 410 5.92 23.00 35.25
CA GLU A 410 7.25 23.34 34.76
C GLU A 410 7.48 22.87 33.31
N GLY A 411 6.55 22.16 32.66
CA GLY A 411 6.80 21.65 31.31
C GLY A 411 5.62 21.04 30.55
N PHE A 412 5.83 20.90 29.24
CA PHE A 412 4.92 20.30 28.27
C PHE A 412 5.64 19.16 27.54
N LYS A 413 5.01 17.99 27.45
CA LYS A 413 5.50 16.88 26.63
C LYS A 413 4.37 16.33 25.77
N MET A 414 4.61 16.16 24.47
CA MET A 414 3.72 15.45 23.55
C MET A 414 4.48 14.32 22.87
N GLU A 415 4.02 13.10 23.11
CA GLU A 415 4.60 11.89 22.52
C GLU A 415 3.64 11.30 21.50
N ASN A 416 4.05 11.28 20.23
CA ASN A 416 3.27 10.66 19.18
C ASN A 416 3.50 9.14 19.19
N VAL A 417 2.47 8.39 19.59
CA VAL A 417 2.49 6.91 19.61
C VAL A 417 2.00 6.34 18.26
N GLY A 418 1.61 7.23 17.34
CA GLY A 418 1.22 6.88 15.97
C GLY A 418 2.41 6.66 15.03
N ASN A 419 2.19 6.91 13.74
CA ASN A 419 3.18 6.63 12.71
C ASN A 419 4.36 7.61 12.70
N PHE A 420 4.20 8.82 13.23
CA PHE A 420 5.25 9.85 13.17
C PHE A 420 6.33 9.67 14.24
N LYS A 421 6.01 9.05 15.39
CA LYS A 421 6.96 8.66 16.45
C LYS A 421 7.88 9.78 16.98
N PHE A 422 7.50 11.04 16.83
CA PHE A 422 8.22 12.16 17.42
C PHE A 422 7.81 12.39 18.88
N VAL A 423 8.71 13.03 19.61
CA VAL A 423 8.47 13.55 20.96
C VAL A 423 8.77 15.04 20.95
N LEU A 424 7.78 15.86 21.28
CA LEU A 424 7.94 17.28 21.52
C LEU A 424 8.02 17.51 23.01
N VAL A 425 9.00 18.29 23.46
CA VAL A 425 9.17 18.72 24.84
C VAL A 425 9.44 20.22 24.91
N ALA A 426 8.93 20.84 25.97
CA ALA A 426 9.20 22.22 26.32
C ALA A 426 9.25 22.33 27.85
N HIS A 427 10.21 23.11 28.37
CA HIS A 427 10.47 23.21 29.80
C HIS A 427 10.68 24.67 30.20
N ALA A 428 10.20 25.06 31.38
CA ALA A 428 10.46 26.36 31.98
C ALA A 428 11.89 26.44 32.55
N PRO A 429 12.52 27.63 32.63
CA PRO A 429 11.98 28.96 32.29
C PRO A 429 12.15 29.36 30.82
N ASP A 430 12.99 28.65 30.06
CA ASP A 430 13.40 29.09 28.71
C ASP A 430 12.34 28.85 27.64
N TRP A 431 11.39 27.93 27.89
CA TRP A 431 10.31 27.54 26.96
C TRP A 431 10.81 27.22 25.54
N LYS A 432 12.04 26.71 25.46
CA LYS A 432 12.63 26.26 24.20
C LYS A 432 11.91 24.99 23.75
N ILE A 433 11.35 25.02 22.55
CA ILE A 433 10.64 23.87 22.00
C ILE A 433 11.68 22.95 21.40
N SER A 434 11.76 21.73 21.90
CA SER A 434 12.63 20.69 21.37
C SER A 434 11.82 19.52 20.89
N VAL A 435 12.00 19.15 19.63
CA VAL A 435 11.41 17.95 19.07
C VAL A 435 12.53 16.96 18.81
N PHE A 436 12.34 15.72 19.24
CA PHE A 436 13.31 14.65 19.04
C PHE A 436 12.64 13.34 18.66
N ARG A 437 13.43 12.44 18.07
CA ARG A 437 13.00 11.10 17.65
C ARG A 437 13.93 10.04 18.24
N THR A 438 13.36 9.09 18.97
CA THR A 438 14.14 8.11 19.76
C THR A 438 14.83 7.05 18.91
N ASP A 439 14.26 6.74 17.74
CA ASP A 439 14.79 5.76 16.78
C ASP A 439 15.99 6.27 15.97
N GLU A 440 16.01 7.55 15.59
CA GLU A 440 17.12 8.19 14.87
C GLU A 440 18.12 8.93 15.76
N LYS A 441 17.79 9.08 17.05
CA LYS A 441 18.57 9.89 18.01
C LYS A 441 18.89 11.30 17.48
N LYS A 442 17.90 11.92 16.82
CA LYS A 442 18.00 13.28 16.28
C LYS A 442 17.06 14.22 17.03
N PHE A 443 17.50 15.46 17.22
CA PHE A 443 16.67 16.50 17.84
C PHE A 443 16.85 17.85 17.15
N PHE A 444 15.80 18.66 17.17
CA PHE A 444 15.81 20.05 16.72
C PHE A 444 15.18 20.90 17.81
N SER A 445 15.68 22.12 17.98
CA SER A 445 15.15 23.04 18.97
C SER A 445 15.05 24.46 18.42
N GLU A 446 13.94 25.14 18.72
CA GLU A 446 13.66 26.53 18.34
C GLU A 446 13.01 27.29 19.51
N SER A 447 12.87 28.61 19.37
CA SER A 447 12.19 29.42 20.39
C SER A 447 10.67 29.24 20.34
N LEU A 448 9.97 29.55 21.45
CA LEU A 448 8.51 29.49 21.50
C LEU A 448 7.86 30.39 20.44
N ASP A 449 8.38 31.61 20.25
CA ASP A 449 7.82 32.58 19.29
C ASP A 449 7.96 32.10 17.84
N GLU A 450 9.10 31.49 17.49
CA GLU A 450 9.30 30.84 16.19
C GLU A 450 8.33 29.67 16.01
N PHE A 451 8.24 28.80 17.02
CA PHE A 451 7.36 27.62 16.98
C PHE A 451 5.88 27.96 16.85
N VAL A 452 5.41 29.05 17.48
CA VAL A 452 4.03 29.52 17.32
C VAL A 452 3.72 29.90 15.87
N SER A 453 4.71 30.44 15.16
CA SER A 453 4.56 30.78 13.74
C SER A 453 4.67 29.57 12.82
N THR A 454 5.66 28.69 13.04
CA THR A 454 5.98 27.53 12.18
C THR A 454 5.04 26.36 12.45
N GLY A 455 4.74 26.08 13.71
CA GLY A 455 4.00 24.92 14.18
C GLY A 455 4.74 23.60 13.90
N LEU A 456 4.09 22.46 14.19
CA LEU A 456 4.67 21.15 13.86
C LEU A 456 4.69 20.87 12.35
N VAL A 457 3.73 21.44 11.62
CA VAL A 457 3.55 21.27 10.16
C VAL A 457 3.01 22.56 9.55
N ASN A 458 3.19 22.72 8.24
CA ASN A 458 2.74 23.91 7.52
C ASN A 458 1.21 24.02 7.45
N ASN A 459 0.71 25.26 7.34
CA ASN A 459 -0.70 25.63 7.19
C ASN A 459 -1.36 25.06 5.93
N PHE A 460 -0.59 24.63 4.92
CA PHE A 460 -1.11 23.88 3.78
C PHE A 460 -1.67 22.50 4.19
N LEU A 461 -1.04 21.82 5.16
CA LEU A 461 -1.44 20.47 5.58
C LEU A 461 -2.52 20.50 6.65
N ILE A 462 -2.36 21.41 7.61
CA ILE A 462 -3.31 21.61 8.69
C ILE A 462 -3.61 23.10 8.74
N ALA A 463 -4.74 23.49 8.14
CA ALA A 463 -5.17 24.87 8.16
C ALA A 463 -5.30 25.35 9.60
N GLU A 464 -4.63 26.45 9.91
CA GLU A 464 -4.76 27.13 11.19
C GLU A 464 -6.20 27.60 11.36
N LYS A 465 -6.82 27.20 12.47
CA LYS A 465 -8.20 27.58 12.78
C LYS A 465 -8.22 28.81 13.68
N PRO A 466 -9.06 29.81 13.39
CA PRO A 466 -9.05 31.07 14.15
C PRO A 466 -9.46 30.85 15.61
N MET A 467 -8.84 31.62 16.51
CA MET A 467 -9.15 31.66 17.94
C MET A 467 -10.32 32.58 18.30
N ASP A 468 -10.78 33.42 17.36
CA ASP A 468 -11.91 34.31 17.56
C ASP A 468 -13.22 33.64 17.13
N PHE A 469 -14.05 33.34 18.13
CA PHE A 469 -15.35 32.70 17.94
C PHE A 469 -16.52 33.67 18.03
N ASP A 470 -16.28 34.95 18.33
CA ASP A 470 -17.35 35.91 18.66
C ASP A 470 -18.23 36.22 17.43
N LYS A 471 -17.69 36.02 16.22
CA LYS A 471 -18.43 36.08 14.95
C LYS A 471 -19.59 35.08 14.86
N TYR A 472 -19.56 33.99 15.63
CA TYR A 472 -20.52 32.89 15.52
C TYR A 472 -21.57 32.83 16.64
N LYS A 473 -21.67 33.89 17.47
CA LYS A 473 -22.60 33.98 18.63
C LYS A 473 -22.64 32.68 19.46
N PRO A 474 -21.50 32.22 19.99
CA PRO A 474 -21.40 30.90 20.59
C PRO A 474 -22.12 30.79 21.93
N TYR A 475 -22.73 29.64 22.19
CA TYR A 475 -23.19 29.25 23.51
C TYR A 475 -22.01 28.72 24.33
N LYS A 476 -21.76 29.33 25.49
CA LYS A 476 -20.67 28.96 26.42
C LYS A 476 -21.26 28.29 27.66
N SER A 477 -20.78 27.11 28.01
CA SER A 477 -21.15 26.40 29.24
C SER A 477 -19.95 25.67 29.83
N THR A 478 -20.08 25.16 31.06
CA THR A 478 -19.08 24.28 31.68
C THR A 478 -19.68 22.89 31.84
N VAL A 479 -18.97 21.86 31.38
CA VAL A 479 -19.42 20.47 31.49
C VAL A 479 -18.34 19.62 32.16
N PRO A 480 -18.71 18.60 32.96
CA PRO A 480 -17.73 17.68 33.53
C PRO A 480 -17.22 16.70 32.48
N PHE A 481 -15.90 16.55 32.34
CA PHE A 481 -15.25 15.56 31.49
C PHE A 481 -14.14 14.84 32.26
N CYS A 482 -14.23 13.51 32.38
CA CYS A 482 -13.29 12.70 33.18
C CYS A 482 -13.03 13.24 34.61
N LYS A 483 -14.07 13.77 35.27
CA LYS A 483 -14.03 14.43 36.62
C LYS A 483 -13.40 15.83 36.66
N TYR A 484 -13.05 16.42 35.52
CA TYR A 484 -12.54 17.79 35.42
C TYR A 484 -13.60 18.72 34.80
N PRO A 485 -13.76 19.96 35.29
CA PRO A 485 -14.61 20.95 34.64
C PRO A 485 -13.94 21.42 33.34
N VAL A 486 -14.62 21.25 32.21
CA VAL A 486 -14.14 21.71 30.89
C VAL A 486 -15.08 22.77 30.34
N GLN A 487 -14.53 23.79 29.69
CA GLN A 487 -15.32 24.82 29.04
C GLN A 487 -15.79 24.30 27.69
N GLN A 488 -17.09 24.43 27.43
CA GLN A 488 -17.72 24.07 26.16
C GLN A 488 -18.15 25.34 25.43
N ILE A 489 -17.72 25.47 24.19
CA ILE A 489 -18.16 26.48 23.24
C ILE A 489 -18.89 25.75 22.11
N ARG A 490 -20.18 26.00 21.96
CA ARG A 490 -21.02 25.34 20.96
C ARG A 490 -21.70 26.35 20.05
N THR A 491 -21.64 26.09 18.76
CA THR A 491 -22.38 26.79 17.70
C THR A 491 -23.11 25.75 16.84
N ASP A 492 -23.85 26.19 15.84
CA ASP A 492 -24.46 25.30 14.84
C ASP A 492 -23.44 24.60 13.93
N TRP A 493 -22.22 25.15 13.88
CA TRP A 493 -21.16 24.73 12.97
C TRP A 493 -20.01 24.01 13.67
N PHE A 494 -19.81 24.19 14.98
CA PHE A 494 -18.76 23.50 15.71
C PHE A 494 -19.06 23.34 17.19
N THR A 495 -18.38 22.38 17.80
CA THR A 495 -18.31 22.18 19.24
C THR A 495 -16.85 22.08 19.65
N LEU A 496 -16.43 22.97 20.54
CA LEU A 496 -15.11 23.04 21.13
C LEU A 496 -15.21 22.76 22.63
N LEU A 497 -14.38 21.85 23.13
CA LEU A 497 -14.20 21.58 24.56
C LEU A 497 -12.74 21.84 24.92
N THR A 498 -12.52 22.70 25.91
CA THR A 498 -11.20 23.13 26.37
C THR A 498 -11.00 22.82 27.86
N LEU A 499 -9.83 22.29 28.20
CA LEU A 499 -9.38 22.15 29.59
C LEU A 499 -8.85 23.49 30.07
N PRO A 500 -9.49 24.14 31.06
CA PRO A 500 -9.01 25.43 31.53
C PRO A 500 -7.67 25.26 32.28
N LEU A 501 -6.63 25.95 31.83
CA LEU A 501 -5.27 25.85 32.38
C LEU A 501 -5.00 26.83 33.54
N HIS A 502 -6.04 27.39 34.15
CA HIS A 502 -5.95 28.40 35.21
C HIS A 502 -5.15 27.96 36.45
N THR A 503 -5.05 26.66 36.70
CA THR A 503 -4.26 26.09 37.80
C THR A 503 -2.76 26.10 37.53
N TYR A 504 -2.33 26.32 36.28
CA TYR A 504 -0.92 26.28 35.89
C TYR A 504 -0.32 27.68 35.84
N THR A 505 0.90 27.82 36.36
CA THR A 505 1.61 29.12 36.41
C THR A 505 1.87 29.69 35.00
N TYR A 506 2.28 28.84 34.05
CA TYR A 506 2.62 29.22 32.68
C TYR A 506 1.51 28.90 31.66
N ARG A 507 0.26 29.19 32.04
CA ARG A 507 -0.93 28.85 31.24
C ARG A 507 -0.90 29.37 29.80
N LYS A 508 -0.36 30.57 29.56
CA LYS A 508 -0.32 31.19 28.21
C LYS A 508 0.64 30.45 27.30
N GLN A 509 1.80 30.05 27.82
CA GLN A 509 2.82 29.30 27.09
C GLN A 509 2.30 27.90 26.76
N LEU A 510 1.71 27.20 27.73
CA LEU A 510 1.12 25.88 27.53
C LEU A 510 0.00 25.90 26.48
N GLU A 511 -0.86 26.93 26.51
CA GLU A 511 -1.90 27.12 25.50
C GLU A 511 -1.31 27.38 24.11
N ALA A 512 -0.32 28.27 24.00
CA ALA A 512 0.33 28.60 22.74
C ALA A 512 1.03 27.37 22.12
N ILE A 513 1.71 26.56 22.93
CA ILE A 513 2.35 25.31 22.48
C ILE A 513 1.30 24.31 22.00
N ALA A 514 0.22 24.11 22.74
CA ALA A 514 -0.86 23.20 22.35
C ALA A 514 -1.54 23.64 21.05
N HIS A 515 -1.78 24.95 20.90
CA HIS A 515 -2.33 25.54 19.67
C HIS A 515 -1.38 25.33 18.49
N ALA A 516 -0.09 25.66 18.64
CA ALA A 516 0.91 25.55 17.58
C ALA A 516 1.17 24.08 17.16
N ALA A 517 1.17 23.16 18.14
CA ALA A 517 1.39 21.74 17.88
C ALA A 517 0.22 21.10 17.11
N TYR A 518 -1.03 21.34 17.51
CA TYR A 518 -2.20 20.72 16.87
C TYR A 518 -2.88 21.57 15.79
N ARG A 519 -2.56 22.87 15.70
CA ARG A 519 -3.30 23.87 14.90
C ARG A 519 -4.81 23.83 15.16
N MET A 520 -5.17 23.58 16.42
CA MET A 520 -6.56 23.48 16.87
C MET A 520 -6.95 24.72 17.68
N PRO A 521 -8.21 25.16 17.55
CA PRO A 521 -8.69 26.35 18.25
C PRO A 521 -8.62 26.16 19.76
N THR A 522 -8.03 27.13 20.47
CA THR A 522 -7.98 27.19 21.93
C THR A 522 -8.81 28.37 22.44
N SER A 523 -9.23 28.33 23.71
CA SER A 523 -9.95 29.43 24.35
C SER A 523 -9.60 29.47 25.84
N GLY A 524 -8.42 30.01 26.16
CA GLY A 524 -7.91 30.10 27.53
C GLY A 524 -7.52 28.74 28.13
N GLY A 525 -7.25 27.74 27.29
CA GLY A 525 -7.05 26.36 27.72
C GLY A 525 -6.71 25.37 26.60
N MET A 526 -6.40 24.13 26.97
CA MET A 526 -5.99 23.09 26.03
C MET A 526 -7.20 22.43 25.37
N THR A 527 -7.20 22.32 24.04
CA THR A 527 -8.27 21.66 23.28
C THR A 527 -8.33 20.17 23.59
N ILE A 528 -9.44 19.72 24.20
CA ILE A 528 -9.71 18.31 24.50
C ILE A 528 -10.50 17.67 23.37
N LYS A 529 -11.48 18.41 22.82
CA LYS A 529 -12.29 17.93 21.72
C LYS A 529 -12.70 19.08 20.81
N PHE A 530 -12.47 18.92 19.52
CA PHE A 530 -12.94 19.86 18.52
C PHE A 530 -13.65 19.10 17.41
N ARG A 531 -14.90 19.46 17.19
CA ARG A 531 -15.76 18.92 16.15
C ARG A 531 -16.30 20.09 15.34
N ALA A 532 -16.17 20.04 14.03
CA ALA A 532 -16.80 21.02 13.15
C ALA A 532 -17.63 20.32 12.09
N ARG A 533 -18.66 21.01 11.64
CA ARG A 533 -19.59 20.55 10.64
C ARG A 533 -19.08 21.00 9.28
N SER A 534 -18.78 20.04 8.44
CA SER A 534 -18.30 20.27 7.08
C SER A 534 -19.43 19.97 6.09
N ASN A 535 -19.55 20.80 5.06
CA ASN A 535 -20.44 20.56 3.92
C ASN A 535 -19.72 19.71 2.85
N ASN A 536 -18.95 18.72 3.29
CA ASN A 536 -18.26 17.77 2.43
C ASN A 536 -19.11 16.52 2.24
N GLN A 537 -19.01 15.89 1.08
CA GLN A 537 -19.51 14.52 0.94
C GLN A 537 -18.65 13.58 1.80
N ASP A 538 -19.28 12.70 2.58
CA ASP A 538 -18.55 11.61 3.21
C ASP A 538 -18.14 10.60 2.12
N PHE A 539 -16.91 10.75 1.65
CA PHE A 539 -16.31 9.89 0.63
C PHE A 539 -16.02 8.46 1.12
N PHE A 540 -16.31 8.15 2.39
CA PHE A 540 -15.95 6.88 3.05
C PHE A 540 -17.13 6.09 3.62
N ALA A 541 -18.32 6.67 3.71
CA ALA A 541 -19.55 5.93 4.01
C ALA A 541 -20.07 5.18 2.78
N ALA A 542 -20.56 3.95 2.98
CA ALA A 542 -21.11 3.12 1.90
C ALA A 542 -22.37 3.72 1.26
N ASP A 543 -23.10 4.57 2.00
CA ASP A 543 -24.23 5.35 1.51
C ASP A 543 -23.80 6.80 1.26
N ARG A 544 -23.67 7.18 -0.01
CA ARG A 544 -23.35 8.55 -0.45
C ARG A 544 -24.53 9.50 -0.21
N LYS A 545 -24.79 9.88 1.05
CA LYS A 545 -25.78 10.92 1.36
C LYS A 545 -25.09 12.29 1.30
N LYS A 546 -25.61 13.22 0.49
CA LYS A 546 -25.26 14.64 0.61
C LYS A 546 -25.86 15.15 1.93
N GLY A 547 -25.03 15.71 2.82
CA GLY A 547 -25.47 16.19 4.13
C GLY A 547 -24.37 16.96 4.86
N LEU A 548 -24.74 17.60 5.95
CA LEU A 548 -23.81 18.23 6.88
C LEU A 548 -23.19 17.15 7.77
N PHE A 549 -21.88 16.93 7.67
CA PHE A 549 -21.18 15.90 8.47
C PHE A 549 -20.40 16.53 9.61
N ASP A 550 -20.49 15.90 10.77
CA ASP A 550 -19.74 16.29 11.97
C ASP A 550 -18.35 15.62 11.95
N GLU A 551 -17.33 16.36 11.51
CA GLU A 551 -15.93 15.91 11.52
C GLU A 551 -15.30 16.17 12.89
N THR A 552 -14.68 15.16 13.50
CA THR A 552 -13.95 15.30 14.77
C THR A 552 -12.45 15.40 14.47
N TYR A 553 -11.85 16.56 14.74
CA TYR A 553 -10.44 16.83 14.43
C TYR A 553 -9.49 16.41 15.55
N ILE A 554 -9.94 16.56 16.80
CA ILE A 554 -9.22 16.09 17.98
C ILE A 554 -10.24 15.59 19.00
N SER A 555 -9.89 14.50 19.68
CA SER A 555 -10.66 13.98 20.80
C SER A 555 -9.71 13.41 21.85
N THR A 556 -10.04 13.63 23.11
CA THR A 556 -9.31 13.06 24.25
C THR A 556 -10.11 11.90 24.81
N ASP A 557 -9.46 10.76 25.03
CA ASP A 557 -10.11 9.55 25.52
C ASP A 557 -10.05 9.45 27.04
N LYS A 558 -8.94 9.91 27.64
CA LYS A 558 -8.68 9.81 29.07
C LYS A 558 -7.81 10.95 29.56
N ILE A 559 -8.16 11.49 30.73
CA ILE A 559 -7.33 12.41 31.51
C ILE A 559 -6.97 11.70 32.81
N SER A 560 -5.70 11.67 33.18
CA SER A 560 -5.23 11.02 34.41
C SER A 560 -4.17 11.86 35.12
N PRO A 561 -4.20 11.97 36.46
CA PRO A 561 -3.11 12.60 37.19
C PRO A 561 -1.85 11.75 37.09
N VAL A 562 -0.70 12.39 36.89
CA VAL A 562 0.62 11.74 36.78
C VAL A 562 1.64 12.54 37.59
N GLU A 563 2.60 11.84 38.18
CA GLU A 563 3.79 12.43 38.79
C GLU A 563 4.99 12.21 37.86
N VAL A 564 5.60 13.29 37.38
CA VAL A 564 6.74 13.26 36.46
C VAL A 564 7.92 14.01 37.01
N THR A 565 9.15 13.63 36.64
CA THR A 565 10.36 14.37 36.98
C THR A 565 10.67 15.41 35.92
N ALA A 566 11.40 16.48 36.27
CA ALA A 566 11.72 17.57 35.34
C ALA A 566 12.44 17.07 34.08
N ALA A 567 13.31 16.05 34.21
CA ALA A 567 14.03 15.43 33.11
C ALA A 567 13.14 14.84 32.00
N VAL A 568 11.85 14.60 32.25
CA VAL A 568 10.90 14.15 31.22
C VAL A 568 10.66 15.22 30.15
N PHE A 569 10.92 16.49 30.47
CA PHE A 569 10.76 17.64 29.58
C PHE A 569 12.07 18.05 28.87
N ASP A 570 13.16 17.30 29.08
CA ASP A 570 14.45 17.53 28.45
C ASP A 570 14.73 16.52 27.34
N VAL A 571 15.58 16.91 26.38
CA VAL A 571 16.08 16.00 25.36
C VAL A 571 17.07 15.02 25.99
N PRO A 572 16.93 13.69 25.79
CA PRO A 572 17.86 12.73 26.34
C PRO A 572 19.31 12.94 25.84
N LYS A 573 20.30 12.60 26.67
CA LYS A 573 21.72 12.72 26.29
C LYS A 573 22.07 11.79 25.12
N GLY A 574 22.96 12.25 24.23
CA GLY A 574 23.46 11.46 23.09
C GLY A 574 22.68 11.63 21.79
N PHE A 575 21.80 12.63 21.69
CA PHE A 575 21.10 12.97 20.45
C PHE A 575 21.90 13.97 19.61
N THR A 576 21.90 13.79 18.29
CA THR A 576 22.56 14.70 17.34
C THR A 576 21.61 15.80 16.88
N LYS A 577 22.09 17.04 16.80
CA LYS A 577 21.28 18.18 16.34
C LYS A 577 20.95 18.02 14.85
N ALA A 578 19.67 18.08 14.52
CA ALA A 578 19.15 18.14 13.17
C ALA A 578 19.21 19.57 12.60
N ALA A 579 19.22 19.69 11.28
CA ALA A 579 19.21 20.94 10.55
C ALA A 579 17.86 21.67 10.61
N SER A 580 16.74 20.95 10.78
CA SER A 580 15.39 21.53 10.83
C SER A 580 14.41 20.71 11.67
N LEU A 581 13.31 21.33 12.13
CA LEU A 581 12.19 20.66 12.81
C LEU A 581 11.64 19.51 11.95
N ARG A 582 11.54 19.80 10.65
CA ARG A 582 11.15 18.87 9.59
C ARG A 582 11.96 17.59 9.60
N GLU A 583 13.30 17.67 9.72
CA GLU A 583 14.18 16.50 9.76
C GLU A 583 13.68 15.50 10.81
N VAL A 584 13.25 16.02 11.96
CA VAL A 584 12.90 15.23 13.14
C VAL A 584 11.48 14.71 13.08
N VAL A 585 10.51 15.53 12.69
CA VAL A 585 9.07 15.14 12.65
C VAL A 585 8.80 14.12 11.53
N SER A 586 9.50 14.23 10.39
CA SER A 586 9.37 13.29 9.28
C SER A 586 10.19 12.01 9.49
N GLY A 587 11.42 12.10 10.01
CA GLY A 587 12.35 10.97 10.10
C GLY A 587 12.90 10.55 8.72
N ALA A 588 14.10 9.96 8.69
CA ALA A 588 14.82 9.59 7.46
C ALA A 588 14.05 8.63 6.54
N ASN A 589 13.12 7.83 7.09
CA ASN A 589 12.25 6.96 6.30
C ASN A 589 11.12 7.73 5.56
N VAL A 590 10.77 8.94 6.00
CA VAL A 590 9.81 9.86 5.33
C VAL A 590 10.54 10.99 4.59
N ARG A 591 11.83 11.23 4.88
CA ARG A 591 12.67 12.21 4.15
C ARG A 591 12.93 11.86 2.69
N ARG A 592 12.62 10.65 2.26
CA ARG A 592 12.66 10.27 0.84
C ARG A 592 11.29 10.57 0.24
N ASP A 593 11.11 11.84 -0.12
CA ASP A 593 10.12 12.40 -1.05
C ASP A 593 9.60 13.75 -0.51
N SER A 594 9.65 14.80 -1.33
CA SER A 594 9.02 16.12 -1.14
C SER A 594 9.67 17.11 -0.15
N GLU A 595 10.86 17.61 -0.48
CA GLU A 595 11.60 18.57 0.37
C GLU A 595 11.03 19.99 0.53
N ASP A 596 9.93 20.35 -0.13
CA ASP A 596 9.41 21.75 -0.04
C ASP A 596 7.93 21.88 0.37
N PHE A 597 7.13 20.81 0.38
CA PHE A 597 5.67 20.97 0.46
C PHE A 597 5.09 20.90 1.89
N PHE A 598 5.71 20.13 2.77
CA PHE A 598 5.11 19.76 4.05
C PHE A 598 5.37 20.76 5.19
N PHE A 599 6.42 21.57 5.10
CA PHE A 599 6.92 22.36 6.24
C PHE A 599 7.31 23.82 5.90
N ASP A 600 7.30 24.23 4.63
CA ASP A 600 7.68 25.61 4.25
C ASP A 600 6.48 26.56 4.34
N SER A 601 6.46 27.40 5.38
CA SER A 601 5.60 28.59 5.37
C SER A 601 6.12 29.56 4.30
N PRO A 602 5.25 30.27 3.55
CA PRO A 602 5.72 31.32 2.65
C PRO A 602 6.57 32.30 3.44
N GLN A 603 7.86 32.42 3.09
CA GLN A 603 8.72 33.46 3.65
C GLN A 603 8.01 34.80 3.46
N LYS A 604 7.88 35.57 4.55
CA LYS A 604 7.45 36.96 4.49
C LYS A 604 8.42 37.70 3.57
N ASN A 605 8.00 37.97 2.34
CA ASN A 605 8.60 39.01 1.52
C ASN A 605 8.51 40.31 2.32
N LYS A 606 9.68 40.83 2.72
CA LYS A 606 9.87 42.25 2.96
C LYS A 606 10.35 42.91 1.68
#